data_AF-B0DHL1-F1
#
_entry.id   AF-B0DHL1-F1
#
_cell.length_a   1.000
_cell.length_b   1.000
_cell.length_c   1.000
_cell.angle_alpha   90.00
_cell.angle_beta   90.00
_cell.angle_gamma   90.00
#
_symmetry.space_group_name_H-M   'P 1'
#
loop_
_entity.id
_entity.type
_entity.pdbx_description
1 polymer ?
#
loop_
_entity_poly.entity_id
_entity_poly.type
_entity_poly.pdbx_seq_one_letter_code
_entity_poly.pdbx_strand_id
1 'polypeptide(L)'
;MNWRLPAVSSLRKYSDTDDPEHGYLDFQIHDDDIYADPSRLLFLASTSTTTLVVIKFTRRYCAELHALCAKLGRAPQLLAFERLPGGWFGVAMDYIYPISITFDIN
;
A
#
# COMPACT_ATOMS: atom_id res chain seq x y z
N MET A 1 -2.52 -7.62 21.57
CA MET A 1 -1.78 -8.38 20.53
C MET A 1 -0.45 -7.66 20.30
N ASN A 2 0.69 -8.36 20.41
CA ASN A 2 2.00 -7.77 20.15
C ASN A 2 2.36 -8.04 18.68
N TRP A 3 1.90 -7.20 17.75
CA TRP A 3 2.24 -7.33 16.35
C TRP A 3 3.66 -6.82 16.13
N ARG A 4 4.63 -7.73 15.93
CA ARG A 4 5.95 -7.36 15.40
C ARG A 4 5.79 -7.18 13.89
N LEU A 5 5.57 -5.94 13.46
CA LEU A 5 5.61 -5.59 12.05
C LEU A 5 7.00 -5.90 11.48
N PRO A 6 7.09 -6.36 10.22
CA PRO A 6 8.37 -6.41 9.52
C PRO A 6 9.01 -5.01 9.53
N ALA A 7 10.27 -4.90 9.90
CA ALA A 7 11.04 -3.66 9.77
C ALA A 7 11.40 -3.45 8.29
N VAL A 8 10.41 -3.02 7.50
CA VAL A 8 10.50 -2.87 6.04
C VAL A 8 10.20 -1.43 5.68
N SER A 9 11.15 -0.81 4.98
CA SER A 9 11.09 0.57 4.47
C SER A 9 11.19 0.64 2.95
N SER A 10 11.14 -0.51 2.28
CA SER A 10 11.28 -0.62 0.84
C SER A 10 10.55 -1.86 0.33
N LEU A 11 9.89 -1.75 -0.82
CA LEU A 11 9.21 -2.85 -1.49
C LEU A 11 9.54 -2.83 -2.98
N ARG A 12 9.67 -4.01 -3.60
CA ARG A 12 9.79 -4.12 -5.05
C ARG A 12 8.61 -3.45 -5.76
N LYS A 13 8.90 -2.52 -6.69
CA LYS A 13 7.86 -1.88 -7.51
C LYS A 13 7.07 -2.94 -8.27
N TYR A 14 5.76 -2.75 -8.33
CA TYR A 14 4.89 -3.62 -9.07
C TYR A 14 4.77 -3.10 -10.50
N SER A 15 5.01 -3.95 -11.49
CA SER A 15 4.45 -3.73 -12.82
C SER A 15 3.77 -5.00 -13.30
N ASP A 16 2.78 -4.78 -14.15
CA ASP A 16 1.99 -5.78 -14.84
C ASP A 16 2.68 -6.33 -16.10
N THR A 17 3.90 -5.85 -16.38
CA THR A 17 4.78 -6.36 -17.44
C THR A 17 5.96 -7.09 -16.79
N ASP A 18 6.39 -8.20 -17.39
CA ASP A 18 7.60 -8.95 -16.95
C ASP A 18 8.89 -8.17 -17.30
N ASP A 19 9.02 -6.95 -16.79
CA ASP A 19 10.20 -6.11 -16.94
C ASP A 19 11.22 -6.47 -15.83
N PRO A 20 12.39 -7.02 -16.16
CA PRO A 20 13.37 -7.42 -15.15
C PRO A 20 13.98 -6.25 -14.36
N GLU A 21 13.80 -4.99 -14.77
CA GLU A 21 14.33 -3.80 -14.08
C GLU A 21 13.35 -3.16 -13.07
N HIS A 22 12.55 -3.96 -12.35
CA HIS A 22 11.72 -3.41 -11.27
C HIS A 22 12.59 -2.94 -10.10
N GLY A 23 12.85 -1.64 -10.07
CA GLY A 23 13.45 -0.96 -8.92
C GLY A 23 12.60 -1.06 -7.65
N TYR A 24 13.05 -0.37 -6.61
CA TYR A 24 12.40 -0.39 -5.30
C TYR A 24 11.62 0.90 -5.04
N LEU A 25 10.52 0.77 -4.30
CA LEU A 25 9.77 1.88 -3.74
C LEU A 25 10.16 2.02 -2.27
N ASP A 26 10.97 3.04 -1.97
CA ASP A 26 11.33 3.38 -0.59
C ASP A 26 10.22 4.23 0.04
N PHE A 27 9.95 3.96 1.32
CA PHE A 27 8.94 4.67 2.09
C PHE A 27 9.27 4.73 3.58
N GLN A 28 8.68 5.72 4.24
CA GLN A 28 8.70 5.89 5.68
C GLN A 28 7.26 5.87 6.21
N ILE A 29 6.96 4.90 7.07
CA ILE A 29 5.67 4.79 7.75
C ILE A 29 5.55 5.93 8.76
N HIS A 30 4.40 6.61 8.76
CA HIS A 30 4.05 7.62 9.75
C HIS A 30 3.50 6.93 11.01
N ASP A 31 3.82 7.50 12.17
CA ASP A 31 3.31 7.03 13.46
C ASP A 31 1.82 7.37 13.68
N ASP A 32 1.21 8.14 12.77
CA ASP A 32 -0.19 8.56 12.88
C ASP A 32 -1.16 7.44 12.45
N ASP A 33 -2.02 7.04 13.38
CA ASP A 33 -2.99 5.93 13.34
C ASP A 33 -4.16 6.13 12.35
N ILE A 34 -3.96 6.66 11.14
CA ILE A 34 -5.10 7.06 10.29
C ILE A 34 -6.01 5.87 9.95
N TYR A 35 -5.51 4.62 9.98
CA TYR A 35 -6.35 3.42 9.78
C TYR A 35 -5.89 2.21 10.59
N ALA A 36 -5.47 2.40 11.84
CA ALA A 36 -5.12 1.32 12.75
C ALA A 36 -6.37 0.57 13.26
N ASP A 37 -7.26 0.12 12.37
CA ASP A 37 -8.00 -1.10 12.67
C ASP A 37 -6.91 -2.20 12.75
N PRO A 38 -6.62 -2.73 13.94
CA PRO A 38 -5.51 -3.66 14.10
C PRO A 38 -5.72 -4.96 13.34
N SER A 39 -6.95 -5.23 12.87
CA SER A 39 -7.26 -6.35 12.00
C SER A 39 -6.81 -6.16 10.54
N ARG A 40 -6.56 -4.91 10.11
CA ARG A 40 -6.32 -4.56 8.70
C ARG A 40 -4.86 -4.24 8.37
N LEU A 41 -4.04 -3.89 9.37
CA LEU A 41 -2.59 -3.62 9.26
C LEU A 41 -2.26 -2.69 8.07
N LEU A 42 -2.97 -1.55 8.04
CA LEU A 42 -2.81 -0.48 7.05
C LEU A 42 -2.12 0.72 7.71
N PHE A 43 -1.12 1.26 7.03
CA PHE A 43 -0.28 2.34 7.53
C PHE A 43 -0.15 3.43 6.48
N LEU A 44 -0.25 4.69 6.90
CA LEU A 44 0.11 5.79 6.02
C LEU A 44 1.63 5.90 5.96
N ALA A 45 2.18 6.12 4.77
CA ALA A 45 3.60 6.32 4.56
C ALA A 45 3.87 7.41 3.53
N SER A 46 5.07 7.98 3.57
CA SER A 46 5.58 8.89 2.54
C SER A 46 6.71 8.22 1.77
N THR A 47 6.73 8.43 0.47
CA THR A 47 7.84 8.02 -0.41
C THR A 47 8.97 9.06 -0.40
N SER A 48 10.11 8.73 -1.01
CA SER A 48 11.23 9.68 -1.16
C SER A 48 10.86 10.97 -1.91
N THR A 49 9.82 10.92 -2.75
CA THR A 49 9.27 12.07 -3.48
C THR A 49 8.12 12.77 -2.75
N THR A 50 8.00 12.56 -1.43
CA THR A 50 6.95 13.10 -0.54
C THR A 50 5.50 12.75 -0.94
N THR A 51 5.32 11.79 -1.84
CA THR A 51 4.00 11.26 -2.20
C THR A 51 3.48 10.35 -1.09
N LEU A 52 2.24 10.57 -0.65
CA LEU A 52 1.57 9.72 0.34
C LEU A 52 1.09 8.42 -0.29
N VAL A 53 1.35 7.31 0.41
CA VAL A 53 0.95 5.96 0.02
C VAL A 53 0.39 5.21 1.23
N VAL A 54 -0.36 4.15 0.98
CA VAL A 54 -0.82 3.21 2.00
C VAL A 54 0.00 1.94 1.92
N ILE A 55 0.58 1.55 3.05
CA ILE A 55 1.30 0.29 3.23
C ILE A 55 0.40 -0.71 3.94
N LYS A 56 0.23 -1.89 3.34
CA LYS A 56 -0.51 -3.00 3.93
C LYS A 56 0.41 -4.18 4.20
N PHE A 57 0.30 -4.76 5.39
CA PHE A 57 0.91 -6.05 5.70
C PHE A 57 -0.15 -7.13 5.84
N THR A 58 -0.03 -8.22 5.09
CA THR A 58 -1.02 -9.31 5.15
C THR A 58 -0.42 -10.68 4.91
N ARG A 59 -1.15 -11.74 5.26
CA ARG A 59 -0.75 -13.14 5.04
C ARG A 59 -1.27 -13.71 3.73
N ARG A 60 -2.27 -13.07 3.11
CA ARG A 60 -2.89 -13.52 1.85
C ARG A 60 -3.15 -12.31 0.98
N TYR A 61 -2.59 -12.33 -0.23
CA TYR A 61 -2.75 -11.27 -1.21
C TYR A 61 -2.62 -11.83 -2.62
N CYS A 62 -3.41 -11.32 -3.55
CA CYS A 62 -3.29 -11.62 -4.98
C CYS A 62 -3.06 -10.28 -5.69
N ALA A 63 -1.80 -10.04 -6.07
CA ALA A 63 -1.39 -8.79 -6.71
C ALA A 63 -2.04 -8.63 -8.09
N GLU A 64 -2.19 -9.71 -8.87
CA GLU A 64 -2.81 -9.62 -10.20
C GLU A 64 -4.30 -9.23 -10.10
N LEU A 65 -5.04 -9.82 -9.16
CA LEU A 65 -6.45 -9.45 -8.93
C LEU A 65 -6.57 -7.99 -8.49
N HIS A 66 -5.69 -7.51 -7.61
CA HIS A 66 -5.69 -6.11 -7.21
C HIS A 66 -5.43 -5.20 -8.41
N ALA A 67 -4.40 -5.48 -9.20
CA ALA A 67 -4.05 -4.70 -10.38
C ALA A 67 -5.19 -4.67 -11.40
N LEU A 68 -5.87 -5.80 -11.61
CA LEU A 68 -7.08 -5.86 -12.44
C LEU A 68 -8.20 -4.97 -11.88
N CYS A 69 -8.47 -5.03 -10.58
CA CYS A 69 -9.45 -4.16 -9.94
C CYS A 69 -9.07 -2.68 -10.05
N ALA A 70 -7.79 -2.34 -9.94
CA ALA A 70 -7.29 -0.97 -10.10
C ALA A 70 -7.49 -0.45 -11.53
N LYS A 71 -7.19 -1.28 -12.54
CA LYS A 71 -7.48 -0.97 -13.97
C LYS A 71 -8.96 -0.71 -14.23
N LEU A 72 -9.84 -1.36 -13.47
CA LEU A 72 -11.29 -1.17 -13.54
C LEU A 72 -11.80 0.00 -12.69
N GLY A 73 -10.92 0.76 -12.02
CA GLY A 73 -11.29 1.88 -11.14
C GLY A 73 -11.95 1.44 -9.83
N ARG A 74 -11.76 0.19 -9.39
CA ARG A 74 -12.40 -0.41 -8.20
C ARG A 74 -11.45 -0.56 -7.01
N ALA A 75 -10.17 -0.30 -7.20
CA ALA A 75 -9.15 -0.31 -6.16
C ALA A 75 -8.14 0.80 -6.41
N PRO A 76 -7.39 1.27 -5.39
CA PRO A 76 -6.25 2.16 -5.58
C PRO A 76 -5.17 1.50 -6.46
N GLN A 77 -4.33 2.29 -7.15
CA GLN A 77 -3.24 1.70 -7.93
C GLN A 77 -2.27 0.93 -7.04
N LEU A 78 -1.81 -0.22 -7.53
CA LEU A 78 -0.79 -1.04 -6.88
C LEU A 78 0.58 -0.52 -7.30
N LEU A 79 1.34 0.03 -6.36
CA LEU A 79 2.63 0.67 -6.61
C LEU A 79 3.81 -0.29 -6.37
N ALA A 80 3.72 -1.09 -5.32
CA ALA A 80 4.75 -2.04 -4.94
C ALA A 80 4.16 -3.28 -4.28
N PHE A 81 4.79 -4.43 -4.48
CA PHE A 81 4.36 -5.69 -3.91
C PHE A 81 5.56 -6.61 -3.70
N GLU A 82 5.68 -7.17 -2.50
CA GLU A 82 6.75 -8.11 -2.19
C GLU A 82 6.30 -9.17 -1.19
N ARG A 83 6.76 -10.41 -1.41
CA ARG A 83 6.63 -11.48 -0.43
C ARG A 83 7.75 -11.36 0.59
N LEU A 84 7.38 -11.11 1.83
CA LEU A 84 8.28 -10.89 2.96
C LEU A 84 8.49 -12.18 3.77
N PRO A 85 9.58 -12.25 4.56
CA PRO A 85 9.85 -13.37 5.44
C PRO A 85 8.67 -13.75 6.36
N GLY A 86 8.64 -15.03 6.73
CA GLY A 86 7.60 -15.58 7.60
C GLY A 86 6.24 -15.75 6.92
N GLY A 87 6.10 -15.48 5.63
CA GLY A 87 4.82 -15.60 4.89
C GLY A 87 3.97 -14.34 4.93
N TRP A 88 4.59 -13.17 5.05
CA TRP A 88 3.93 -11.89 4.91
C TRP A 88 3.98 -11.40 3.46
N PHE A 89 3.08 -10.50 3.12
CA PHE A 89 3.12 -9.68 1.92
C PHE A 89 3.14 -8.23 2.35
N GLY A 90 4.08 -7.47 1.79
CA GLY A 90 4.06 -6.02 1.82
C GLY A 90 3.42 -5.50 0.54
N VAL A 91 2.50 -4.56 0.69
CA VAL A 91 1.77 -3.97 -0.44
C VAL A 91 1.79 -2.45 -0.26
N ALA A 92 2.25 -1.72 -1.27
CA ALA A 92 2.11 -0.27 -1.34
C ALA A 92 1.08 0.08 -2.41
N MET A 93 0.14 0.96 -2.06
CA MET A 93 -0.90 1.42 -2.98
C MET A 93 -1.13 2.92 -2.80
N ASP A 94 -1.77 3.55 -3.79
CA ASP A 94 -2.12 4.97 -3.71
C ASP A 94 -2.90 5.29 -2.43
N TYR A 95 -2.56 6.42 -1.81
CA TYR A 95 -3.42 7.01 -0.80
C TYR A 95 -4.58 7.76 -1.46
N ILE A 96 -5.80 7.26 -1.27
CA ILE A 96 -7.01 7.95 -1.70
C ILE A 96 -7.43 8.89 -0.58
N TYR A 97 -7.21 10.20 -0.77
CA TYR A 97 -7.70 11.21 0.17
C TYR A 97 -9.24 11.13 0.24
N PRO A 98 -9.85 11.09 1.44
CA PRO A 98 -11.29 11.20 1.52
C PRO A 98 -11.69 12.56 0.95
N ILE A 99 -12.38 12.57 -0.19
CA ILE A 99 -12.98 13.81 -0.70
C ILE A 99 -13.89 14.33 0.40
N SER A 100 -13.55 15.48 0.99
CA SER A 100 -14.51 16.30 1.71
C SER A 100 -15.56 16.69 0.67
N ILE A 101 -16.62 15.89 0.55
CA ILE A 101 -17.79 16.28 -0.23
C ILE A 101 -18.43 17.39 0.60
N THR A 102 -18.03 18.63 0.36
CA THR A 102 -18.82 19.79 0.77
C THR A 102 -20.11 19.66 -0.01
N PHE A 103 -21.16 19.16 0.64
CA PHE A 103 -22.51 19.28 0.11
C PHE A 103 -22.83 20.78 0.16
N ASP A 104 -22.58 21.48 -0.94
CA ASP A 104 -23.20 22.77 -1.19
C ASP A 104 -24.69 22.52 -1.41
N ILE A 105 -25.43 22.50 -0.31
CA ILE A 105 -26.89 22.65 -0.31
C ILE A 105 -27.19 24.10 -0.73
N ASN A 106 -27.54 24.27 -1.99
CA ASN A 106 -28.31 25.41 -2.47
C ASN A 106 -29.77 25.31 -2.00
#